data_AF-A0A1J7J5K5-F1
#
_entry.id   AF-A0A1J7J5K5-F1
#
_cell.length_a   1.000
_cell.length_b   1.000
_cell.length_c   1.000
_cell.angle_alpha   90.00
_cell.angle_beta   90.00
_cell.angle_gamma   90.00
#
_symmetry.space_group_name_H-M   'P 1'
#
loop_
_entity.id
_entity.type
_entity.pdbx_description
1 polymer ?
#
loop_
_entity_poly.entity_id
_entity_poly.type
_entity_poly.pdbx_seq_one_letter_code
_entity_poly.pdbx_strand_id
1 'polypeptide(L)'
;MADSVGAWHAVEPRGLAAAILGVTIAFTVLTLIVISLRVWIRVASRCFGPEDFLMCVGTTINMVHNGIVIWGCYVGIGTPDSRLDTATMMEGSKAIVFWQIFYVSGSLFIKASICTQLARIATLRIYKIILWVLIGISIVTTLIAIVAVLARCKPVAASWNPSLGTCINQNIIIVLTYVVSGVNIATDWSVAILPVFILWNVQMRRALKRMAGFVLGLGVLASVATIIRMPYSSAYSATTNVLHDVGNIILWTVVECDLGIIAGSMPMLRKLFKSLARDGSSHPGGSTDLNLVTIGQIKGRHHPIHEGAVKVTIAAGDDRDSGRDDESTRQMIRVTKTVDQVSMEGAGGYKGDKGV
;
A
#
# COMPACT_ATOMS: atom_id res chain seq x y z
N MET A 1 17.61 38.02 -29.45
CA MET A 1 16.19 38.29 -29.15
C MET A 1 15.70 37.43 -27.98
N ALA A 2 16.50 37.27 -26.92
CA ALA A 2 16.12 36.48 -25.74
C ALA A 2 15.76 37.35 -24.51
N ASP A 3 15.87 38.68 -24.64
CA ASP A 3 15.85 39.63 -23.52
C ASP A 3 14.57 40.47 -23.42
N SER A 4 13.47 40.06 -24.07
CA SER A 4 12.19 40.78 -24.03
C SER A 4 11.00 39.96 -23.54
N VAL A 5 11.24 38.85 -22.85
CA VAL A 5 10.19 38.17 -22.09
C VAL A 5 10.28 38.73 -20.68
N GLY A 6 9.26 39.51 -20.28
CA GLY A 6 9.21 40.14 -18.96
C GLY A 6 9.38 39.12 -17.82
N ALA A 7 9.81 39.58 -16.66
CA ALA A 7 9.87 38.73 -15.47
C ALA A 7 8.47 38.16 -15.19
N TRP A 8 8.37 36.84 -14.98
CA TRP A 8 7.09 36.24 -14.61
C TRP A 8 6.66 36.76 -13.25
N HIS A 9 5.37 37.04 -13.10
CA HIS A 9 4.78 37.44 -11.83
C HIS A 9 3.96 36.29 -11.27
N ALA A 10 4.06 36.06 -9.96
CA ALA A 10 3.26 35.06 -9.28
C ALA A 10 1.77 35.42 -9.41
N VAL A 11 0.98 34.47 -9.88
CA VAL A 11 -0.47 34.60 -10.03
C VAL A 11 -1.14 34.12 -8.76
N GLU A 12 -2.07 34.89 -8.22
CA GLU A 12 -2.90 34.43 -7.11
C GLU A 12 -3.79 33.26 -7.54
N PRO A 13 -3.69 32.09 -6.89
CA PRO A 13 -4.52 30.94 -7.25
C PRO A 13 -5.99 31.25 -6.93
N ARG A 14 -6.85 31.25 -7.95
CA ARG A 14 -8.32 31.42 -7.82
C ARG A 14 -9.07 30.28 -8.52
N GLY A 15 -10.25 29.93 -8.00
CA GLY A 15 -11.10 28.88 -8.59
C GLY A 15 -10.42 27.51 -8.56
N LEU A 16 -10.19 26.93 -9.74
CA LEU A 16 -9.57 25.60 -9.89
C LEU A 16 -8.16 25.55 -9.28
N ALA A 17 -7.33 26.57 -9.49
CA ALA A 17 -5.99 26.63 -8.91
C ALA A 17 -5.99 26.61 -7.37
N ALA A 18 -6.95 27.30 -6.74
CA ALA A 18 -7.10 27.29 -5.29
C ALA A 18 -7.57 25.92 -4.76
N ALA A 19 -8.46 25.25 -5.50
CA ALA A 19 -8.89 23.90 -5.17
C ALA A 19 -7.73 22.89 -5.27
N ILE A 20 -6.91 22.96 -6.34
CA ILE A 20 -5.71 22.12 -6.50
C ILE A 20 -4.77 22.32 -5.31
N LEU A 21 -4.48 23.58 -4.96
CA LEU A 21 -3.60 23.90 -3.85
C LEU A 21 -4.13 23.36 -2.51
N GLY A 22 -5.42 23.60 -2.21
CA GLY A 22 -6.04 23.13 -0.98
C GLY A 22 -6.06 21.61 -0.85
N VAL A 23 -6.43 20.91 -1.93
CA VAL A 23 -6.42 19.43 -1.99
C VAL A 23 -5.00 18.91 -1.83
N THR A 24 -4.03 19.46 -2.55
CA THR A 24 -2.63 19.02 -2.49
C THR A 24 -2.06 19.15 -1.09
N ILE A 25 -2.29 20.27 -0.40
CA ILE A 25 -1.81 20.46 0.98
C ILE A 25 -2.50 19.48 1.93
N ALA A 26 -3.82 19.32 1.84
CA ALA A 26 -4.57 18.43 2.73
C ALA A 26 -4.13 16.97 2.58
N PHE A 27 -4.02 16.47 1.34
CA PHE A 27 -3.55 15.12 1.08
C PHE A 27 -2.08 14.93 1.43
N THR A 28 -1.22 15.92 1.20
CA THR A 28 0.19 15.85 1.62
C THR A 28 0.31 15.65 3.13
N VAL A 29 -0.40 16.46 3.92
CA VAL A 29 -0.40 16.34 5.39
C VAL A 29 -0.93 14.98 5.83
N LEU A 30 -2.03 14.52 5.23
CA LEU A 30 -2.61 13.21 5.53
C LEU A 30 -1.64 12.06 5.20
N THR A 31 -1.02 12.08 4.02
CA THR A 31 -0.04 11.09 3.58
C THR A 31 1.18 11.06 4.50
N LEU A 32 1.68 12.23 4.94
CA LEU A 32 2.76 12.32 5.92
C LEU A 32 2.41 11.65 7.25
N ILE A 33 1.22 11.92 7.79
CA ILE A 33 0.77 11.28 9.03
C ILE A 33 0.71 9.75 8.85
N VAL A 34 0.14 9.28 7.74
CA VAL A 34 -0.03 7.85 7.46
C VAL A 34 1.32 7.14 7.27
N ILE A 35 2.26 7.73 6.53
CA ILE A 35 3.57 7.11 6.31
C ILE A 35 4.41 7.11 7.60
N SER A 36 4.37 8.18 8.39
CA SER A 36 5.03 8.24 9.70
C SER A 36 4.50 7.15 10.63
N LEU A 37 3.18 6.98 10.67
CA LEU A 37 2.54 5.93 11.46
C LEU A 37 2.93 4.52 10.98
N ARG A 38 2.97 4.31 9.66
CA ARG A 38 3.44 3.05 9.06
C ARG A 38 4.88 2.74 9.47
N VAL A 39 5.80 3.69 9.30
CA VAL A 39 7.22 3.52 9.62
C VAL A 39 7.38 3.21 11.11
N TRP A 40 6.70 3.96 11.99
CA TRP A 40 6.74 3.73 13.42
C TRP A 40 6.29 2.31 13.80
N ILE A 41 5.14 1.85 13.29
CA ILE A 41 4.63 0.48 13.55
C ILE A 41 5.62 -0.58 13.07
N ARG A 42 6.20 -0.41 11.88
CA ARG A 42 7.10 -1.39 11.27
C ARG A 42 8.45 -1.48 12.00
N VAL A 43 8.99 -0.33 12.42
CA VAL A 43 10.20 -0.25 13.24
C VAL A 43 9.95 -0.83 14.63
N ALA A 44 8.85 -0.46 15.29
CA ALA A 44 8.47 -1.02 16.59
C ALA A 44 8.26 -2.54 16.54
N SER A 45 7.71 -3.05 15.44
CA SER A 45 7.52 -4.50 15.23
C SER A 45 8.77 -5.23 14.73
N ARG A 46 9.90 -4.54 14.53
CA ARG A 46 11.14 -5.07 13.92
C ARG A 46 10.91 -5.83 12.61
N CYS A 47 9.95 -5.37 11.82
CA CYS A 47 9.50 -6.02 10.58
C CYS A 47 9.75 -5.13 9.35
N PHE A 48 10.76 -4.27 9.40
CA PHE A 48 11.08 -3.38 8.28
C PHE A 48 11.54 -4.22 7.09
N GLY A 49 10.77 -4.16 6.00
CA GLY A 49 11.01 -4.96 4.80
C GLY A 49 11.32 -4.09 3.57
N PRO A 50 11.74 -4.71 2.46
CA PRO A 50 12.00 -3.99 1.21
C PRO A 50 10.76 -3.25 0.69
N GLU A 51 9.56 -3.75 1.00
CA GLU A 51 8.31 -3.09 0.64
C GLU A 51 8.14 -1.72 1.32
N ASP A 52 8.62 -1.57 2.56
CA ASP A 52 8.52 -0.33 3.31
C ASP A 52 9.54 0.70 2.80
N PHE A 53 10.73 0.24 2.40
CA PHE A 53 11.72 1.08 1.72
C PHE A 53 11.19 1.65 0.40
N LEU A 54 10.61 0.79 -0.46
CA LEU A 54 10.00 1.23 -1.73
C LEU A 54 8.88 2.26 -1.49
N MET A 55 8.05 2.08 -0.45
CA MET A 55 7.00 3.04 -0.12
C MET A 55 7.58 4.39 0.33
N CYS A 56 8.66 4.38 1.13
CA CYS A 56 9.31 5.62 1.59
C CYS A 56 9.94 6.39 0.41
N VAL A 57 10.60 5.69 -0.51
CA VAL A 57 11.15 6.29 -1.74
C VAL A 57 10.03 6.88 -2.58
N GLY A 58 8.95 6.13 -2.84
CA GLY A 58 7.79 6.61 -3.58
C GLY A 58 7.14 7.83 -2.93
N THR A 59 7.01 7.85 -1.60
CA THR A 59 6.45 8.99 -0.86
C THR A 59 7.36 10.22 -0.94
N THR A 60 8.68 10.04 -0.92
CA THR A 60 9.64 11.14 -1.06
C THR A 60 9.52 11.79 -2.45
N ILE A 61 9.42 10.97 -3.50
CA ILE A 61 9.18 11.44 -4.87
C ILE A 61 7.83 12.15 -4.97
N ASN A 62 6.78 11.60 -4.33
CA ASN A 62 5.45 12.23 -4.27
C ASN A 62 5.48 13.58 -3.55
N MET A 63 6.34 13.75 -2.56
CA MET A 63 6.52 15.04 -1.86
C MET A 63 7.08 16.11 -2.79
N VAL A 64 8.06 15.74 -3.61
CA VAL A 64 8.63 16.64 -4.64
C VAL A 64 7.57 16.95 -5.70
N HIS A 65 6.80 15.95 -6.13
CA HIS A 65 5.67 16.12 -7.03
C HIS A 65 4.65 17.13 -6.48
N ASN A 66 4.19 16.98 -5.24
CA ASN A 66 3.24 17.90 -4.60
C ASN A 66 3.83 19.31 -4.46
N GLY A 67 5.13 19.45 -4.18
CA GLY A 67 5.82 20.74 -4.18
C GLY A 67 5.80 21.43 -5.55
N ILE A 68 6.01 20.68 -6.64
CA ILE A 68 5.91 21.20 -8.01
C ILE A 68 4.48 21.62 -8.35
N VAL A 69 3.47 20.87 -7.90
CA VAL A 69 2.05 21.24 -8.09
C VAL A 69 1.71 22.54 -7.37
N ILE A 70 2.15 22.69 -6.12
CA ILE A 70 1.96 23.93 -5.35
C ILE A 70 2.62 25.11 -6.08
N TRP A 71 3.88 24.96 -6.51
CA TRP A 71 4.57 25.96 -7.32
C TRP A 71 3.80 26.27 -8.61
N GLY A 72 3.36 25.24 -9.33
CA GLY A 72 2.59 25.38 -10.56
C GLY A 72 1.30 26.18 -10.42
N CYS A 73 0.62 26.09 -9.26
CA CYS A 73 -0.57 26.91 -8.97
C CYS A 73 -0.26 28.42 -8.95
N TYR A 74 0.96 28.82 -8.54
CA TYR A 74 1.41 30.21 -8.55
C TYR A 74 1.94 30.67 -9.91
N VAL A 75 2.21 29.73 -10.81
CA VAL A 75 2.71 29.98 -12.17
C VAL A 75 1.58 29.80 -13.21
N GLY A 76 0.32 29.77 -12.75
CA GLY A 76 -0.84 29.83 -13.63
C GLY A 76 -1.49 28.48 -13.97
N ILE A 77 -1.04 27.35 -13.41
CA ILE A 77 -1.76 26.07 -13.55
C ILE A 77 -3.17 26.21 -12.95
N GLY A 78 -4.19 25.79 -13.69
CA GLY A 78 -5.59 25.95 -13.28
C GLY A 78 -6.17 27.36 -13.48
N THR A 79 -5.43 28.27 -14.13
CA THR A 79 -5.91 29.60 -14.51
C THR A 79 -6.13 29.65 -16.03
N PRO A 80 -7.23 30.27 -16.52
CA PRO A 80 -7.46 30.44 -17.96
C PRO A 80 -6.34 31.23 -18.65
N ASP A 81 -5.98 30.82 -19.88
CA ASP A 81 -4.86 31.40 -20.64
C ASP A 81 -5.07 32.90 -20.90
N SER A 82 -6.32 33.38 -20.95
CA SER A 82 -6.68 34.80 -21.14
C SER A 82 -6.19 35.73 -20.04
N ARG A 83 -5.75 35.19 -18.90
CA ARG A 83 -5.27 35.96 -17.74
C ARG A 83 -3.76 35.81 -17.52
N LEU A 84 -3.06 35.11 -18.40
CA LEU A 84 -1.66 34.78 -18.26
C LEU A 84 -0.83 35.52 -19.31
N ASP A 85 0.30 36.08 -18.88
CA ASP A 85 1.30 36.58 -19.82
C ASP A 85 2.11 35.41 -20.42
N THR A 86 2.72 35.65 -21.58
CA THR A 86 3.51 34.65 -22.30
C THR A 86 4.65 34.10 -21.42
N ALA A 87 5.29 34.97 -20.62
CA ALA A 87 6.33 34.58 -19.67
C ALA A 87 5.83 33.56 -18.63
N THR A 88 4.63 33.79 -18.08
CA THR A 88 4.01 32.91 -17.08
C THR A 88 3.56 31.59 -17.70
N MET A 89 3.05 31.60 -18.94
CA MET A 89 2.69 30.38 -19.67
C MET A 89 3.90 29.48 -19.94
N MET A 90 5.07 30.06 -20.22
CA MET A 90 6.32 29.31 -20.40
C MET A 90 6.74 28.61 -19.11
N GLU A 91 6.75 29.32 -17.98
CA GLU A 91 7.09 28.72 -16.68
C GLU A 91 6.05 27.68 -16.23
N GLY A 92 4.77 27.88 -16.54
CA GLY A 92 3.72 26.89 -16.25
C GLY A 92 3.86 25.63 -17.09
N SER A 93 4.22 25.77 -18.37
CA SER A 93 4.54 24.63 -19.25
C SER A 93 5.73 23.83 -18.73
N LYS A 94 6.75 24.51 -18.21
CA LYS A 94 7.90 23.91 -17.52
C LYS A 94 7.48 23.14 -16.26
N ALA A 95 6.59 23.70 -15.44
CA ALA A 95 6.03 23.02 -14.26
C ALA A 95 5.29 21.72 -14.65
N ILE A 96 4.52 21.72 -15.74
CA ILE A 96 3.84 20.52 -16.25
C ILE A 96 4.85 19.42 -16.63
N VAL A 97 5.98 19.76 -17.25
CA VAL A 97 7.01 18.77 -17.61
C VAL A 97 7.56 18.08 -16.37
N PHE A 98 7.95 18.87 -15.37
CA PHE A 98 8.51 18.35 -14.13
C PHE A 98 7.47 17.50 -13.39
N TRP A 99 6.25 18.02 -13.24
CA TRP A 99 5.13 17.29 -12.63
C TRP A 99 4.96 15.90 -13.27
N GLN A 100 4.97 15.82 -14.61
CA GLN A 100 4.78 14.55 -15.34
C GLN A 100 5.90 13.54 -15.05
N ILE A 101 7.15 13.97 -14.97
CA ILE A 101 8.30 13.08 -14.69
C ILE A 101 8.22 12.53 -13.26
N PHE A 102 8.00 13.40 -12.27
CA PHE A 102 7.91 12.99 -10.87
C PHE A 102 6.66 12.15 -10.59
N TYR A 103 5.55 12.44 -11.26
CA TYR A 103 4.32 11.65 -11.20
C TYR A 103 4.56 10.19 -11.58
N VAL A 104 5.06 9.94 -12.80
CA VAL A 104 5.23 8.57 -13.31
C VAL A 104 6.27 7.82 -12.48
N SER A 105 7.33 8.50 -12.06
CA SER A 105 8.37 7.92 -11.21
C SER A 105 7.83 7.56 -9.81
N GLY A 106 7.07 8.45 -9.16
CA GLY A 106 6.49 8.19 -7.84
C GLY A 106 5.46 7.05 -7.87
N SER A 107 4.59 7.07 -8.89
CA SER A 107 3.57 6.05 -9.11
C SER A 107 4.17 4.66 -9.26
N LEU A 108 5.30 4.50 -9.98
CA LEU A 108 6.02 3.24 -10.09
C LEU A 108 6.42 2.66 -8.73
N PHE A 109 7.07 3.46 -7.87
CA PHE A 109 7.54 2.98 -6.56
C PHE A 109 6.38 2.65 -5.62
N ILE A 110 5.30 3.42 -5.65
CA ILE A 110 4.09 3.16 -4.87
C ILE A 110 3.46 1.83 -5.31
N LYS A 111 3.24 1.63 -6.61
CA LYS A 111 2.71 0.37 -7.17
C LYS A 111 3.61 -0.82 -6.84
N ALA A 112 4.93 -0.67 -7.01
CA ALA A 112 5.90 -1.70 -6.69
C ALA A 112 5.87 -2.10 -5.20
N SER A 113 5.75 -1.13 -4.28
CA SER A 113 5.59 -1.41 -2.86
C SER A 113 4.30 -2.18 -2.56
N ILE A 114 3.17 -1.78 -3.14
CA ILE A 114 1.88 -2.48 -2.96
C ILE A 114 1.95 -3.90 -3.51
N CYS A 115 2.49 -4.08 -4.71
CA CYS A 115 2.63 -5.39 -5.35
C CYS A 115 3.55 -6.32 -4.56
N THR A 116 4.69 -5.83 -4.06
CA THR A 116 5.60 -6.63 -3.22
C THR A 116 4.97 -7.00 -1.88
N GLN A 117 4.20 -6.10 -1.28
CA GLN A 117 3.40 -6.37 -0.08
C GLN A 117 2.38 -7.48 -0.32
N LEU A 118 1.64 -7.41 -1.43
CA LEU A 118 0.66 -8.42 -1.85
C LEU A 118 1.33 -9.77 -2.15
N ALA A 119 2.50 -9.76 -2.79
CA ALA A 119 3.23 -10.97 -3.17
C ALA A 119 3.72 -11.75 -1.95
N ARG A 120 4.05 -11.04 -0.86
CA ARG A 120 4.39 -11.64 0.44
C ARG A 120 3.20 -12.32 1.12
N ILE A 121 1.99 -11.79 0.91
CA ILE A 121 0.74 -12.31 1.50
C ILE A 121 0.19 -13.48 0.67
N ALA A 122 0.35 -13.42 -0.66
CA ALA A 122 -0.12 -14.46 -1.56
C ALA A 122 0.53 -15.81 -1.25
N THR A 123 -0.30 -16.86 -1.12
CA THR A 123 0.17 -18.24 -0.92
C THR A 123 0.37 -18.95 -2.27
N LEU A 124 -0.55 -18.74 -3.22
CA LEU A 124 -0.51 -19.36 -4.55
C LEU A 124 0.55 -18.73 -5.45
N ARG A 125 1.29 -19.57 -6.18
CA ARG A 125 2.36 -19.14 -7.11
C ARG A 125 1.82 -18.29 -8.26
N ILE A 126 0.62 -18.58 -8.76
CA ILE A 126 -0.01 -17.85 -9.88
C ILE A 126 -0.15 -16.35 -9.53
N TYR A 127 -0.68 -16.03 -8.35
CA TYR A 127 -0.82 -14.62 -7.93
C TYR A 127 0.52 -13.91 -7.75
N LYS A 128 1.57 -14.62 -7.29
CA LYS A 128 2.92 -14.05 -7.21
C LYS A 128 3.48 -13.71 -8.60
N ILE A 129 3.32 -14.61 -9.57
CA ILE A 129 3.77 -14.38 -10.95
C ILE A 129 3.05 -13.16 -11.54
N ILE A 130 1.73 -13.08 -11.39
CA ILE A 130 0.94 -11.92 -11.87
C ILE A 130 1.47 -10.61 -11.26
N LEU A 131 1.72 -10.58 -9.95
CA LEU A 131 2.25 -9.38 -9.28
C LEU A 131 3.62 -8.96 -9.80
N TRP A 132 4.53 -9.90 -10.03
CA TRP A 132 5.85 -9.59 -10.60
C TRP A 132 5.75 -9.10 -12.04
N VAL A 133 4.84 -9.67 -12.83
CA VAL A 133 4.55 -9.19 -14.20
C VAL A 133 3.99 -7.76 -14.16
N LEU A 134 3.06 -7.44 -13.25
CA LEU A 134 2.53 -6.09 -13.10
C LEU A 134 3.61 -5.06 -12.74
N ILE A 135 4.57 -5.44 -11.88
CA ILE A 135 5.75 -4.60 -11.57
C ILE A 135 6.57 -4.39 -12.85
N GLY A 136 6.87 -5.46 -13.60
CA GLY A 136 7.62 -5.37 -14.85
C GLY A 136 6.95 -4.45 -15.89
N ILE A 137 5.64 -4.60 -16.09
CA ILE A 137 4.85 -3.74 -16.99
C ILE A 137 4.89 -2.28 -16.51
N SER A 138 4.79 -2.04 -15.21
CA SER A 138 4.86 -0.69 -14.63
C SER A 138 6.22 -0.03 -14.89
N ILE A 139 7.32 -0.79 -14.77
CA ILE A 139 8.67 -0.29 -15.05
C ILE A 139 8.80 0.08 -16.53
N VAL A 140 8.41 -0.82 -17.43
CA VAL A 140 8.53 -0.60 -18.88
C VAL A 140 7.70 0.61 -19.33
N THR A 141 6.45 0.70 -18.88
CA THR A 141 5.58 1.84 -19.21
C THR A 141 6.10 3.15 -18.64
N THR A 142 6.69 3.14 -17.43
CA THR A 142 7.33 4.31 -16.83
C THR A 142 8.52 4.79 -17.64
N LEU A 143 9.39 3.87 -18.06
CA LEU A 143 10.54 4.19 -18.89
C LEU A 143 10.11 4.78 -20.24
N ILE A 144 9.12 4.16 -20.90
CA ILE A 144 8.57 4.67 -22.16
C ILE A 144 8.01 6.09 -21.97
N ALA A 145 7.27 6.33 -20.88
CA ALA A 145 6.69 7.64 -20.60
C ALA A 145 7.77 8.71 -20.37
N ILE A 146 8.81 8.42 -19.59
CA ILE A 146 9.92 9.36 -19.34
C ILE A 146 10.65 9.68 -20.65
N VAL A 147 11.00 8.64 -21.43
CA VAL A 147 11.66 8.82 -22.73
C VAL A 147 10.80 9.65 -23.67
N ALA A 148 9.49 9.39 -23.72
CA ALA A 148 8.56 10.16 -24.54
C ALA A 148 8.49 11.64 -24.14
N VAL A 149 8.46 11.92 -22.83
CA VAL A 149 8.44 13.30 -22.31
C VAL A 149 9.74 14.04 -22.63
N LEU A 150 10.89 13.35 -22.60
CA LEU A 150 12.17 13.96 -22.91
C LEU A 150 12.41 14.08 -24.42
N ALA A 151 11.95 13.10 -25.22
CA ALA A 151 12.20 13.04 -26.65
C ALA A 151 11.18 13.82 -27.50
N ARG A 152 10.09 14.32 -26.91
CA ARG A 152 9.01 15.03 -27.62
C ARG A 152 9.47 16.27 -28.39
N CYS A 153 10.47 16.99 -27.89
CA CYS A 153 10.99 18.22 -28.51
C CYS A 153 12.53 18.19 -28.54
N LYS A 154 13.11 18.77 -29.60
CA LYS A 154 14.56 18.93 -29.77
C LYS A 154 14.91 20.41 -29.92
N PRO A 155 15.63 21.02 -28.96
CA PRO A 155 16.02 20.51 -27.64
C PRO A 155 14.82 20.40 -26.67
N VAL A 156 14.98 19.72 -25.53
CA VAL A 156 13.91 19.57 -24.50
C VAL A 156 13.34 20.94 -24.08
N ALA A 157 14.20 21.97 -24.08
CA ALA A 157 13.82 23.35 -23.79
C ALA A 157 12.79 23.94 -24.77
N ALA A 158 12.68 23.38 -25.98
CA ALA A 158 11.64 23.77 -26.93
C ALA A 158 10.23 23.36 -26.46
N SER A 159 10.11 22.49 -25.45
CA SER A 159 8.80 22.12 -24.89
C SER A 159 8.14 23.19 -24.02
N TRP A 160 8.91 24.18 -23.53
CA TRP A 160 8.38 25.35 -22.83
C TRP A 160 8.76 26.68 -23.50
N ASN A 161 9.69 26.67 -24.46
CA ASN A 161 10.00 27.81 -25.31
C ASN A 161 9.94 27.42 -26.79
N PRO A 162 8.80 27.61 -27.47
CA PRO A 162 8.61 27.19 -28.86
C PRO A 162 9.62 27.81 -29.85
N SER A 163 10.26 28.92 -29.49
CA SER A 163 11.24 29.62 -30.34
C SER A 163 12.61 28.93 -30.39
N LEU A 164 12.87 27.92 -29.54
CA LEU A 164 14.20 27.29 -29.41
C LEU A 164 14.40 26.02 -30.25
N GLY A 165 13.37 25.50 -30.93
CA GLY A 165 13.54 24.27 -31.70
C GLY A 165 12.26 23.71 -32.30
N THR A 166 12.30 22.43 -32.65
CA THR A 166 11.17 21.72 -33.28
C THR A 166 10.68 20.58 -32.40
N CYS A 167 9.37 20.38 -32.40
CA CYS A 167 8.71 19.29 -31.69
C CYS A 167 8.15 18.26 -32.68
N ILE A 168 8.08 17.01 -32.23
CA ILE A 168 7.52 15.89 -33.02
C ILE A 168 6.02 16.14 -33.24
N ASN A 169 5.47 15.60 -34.34
CA ASN A 169 4.06 15.72 -34.66
C ASN A 169 3.18 15.29 -33.48
N GLN A 170 2.26 16.18 -33.09
CA GLN A 170 1.37 16.04 -31.95
C GLN A 170 0.57 14.72 -31.99
N ASN A 171 0.16 14.25 -33.17
CA ASN A 171 -0.62 13.02 -33.30
C ASN A 171 0.13 11.78 -32.79
N ILE A 172 1.45 11.70 -33.02
CA ILE A 172 2.26 10.57 -32.57
C ILE A 172 2.33 10.54 -31.03
N ILE A 173 2.50 11.71 -30.42
CA ILE A 173 2.56 11.87 -28.96
C ILE A 173 1.21 11.51 -28.32
N ILE A 174 0.10 11.92 -28.93
CA ILE A 174 -1.25 11.60 -28.48
C ILE A 174 -1.46 10.08 -28.47
N VAL A 175 -1.20 9.40 -29.58
CA VAL A 175 -1.38 7.95 -29.70
C VAL A 175 -0.55 7.22 -28.64
N LEU A 176 0.71 7.61 -28.47
CA LEU A 176 1.58 7.03 -27.45
C LEU A 176 1.03 7.27 -26.02
N THR A 177 0.56 8.48 -25.74
CA THR A 177 -0.01 8.84 -24.43
C THR A 177 -1.29 8.05 -24.13
N TYR A 178 -2.14 7.81 -25.13
CA TYR A 178 -3.33 6.96 -24.99
C TYR A 178 -2.97 5.52 -24.66
N VAL A 179 -2.01 4.93 -25.38
CA VAL A 179 -1.56 3.55 -25.13
C VAL A 179 -0.97 3.42 -23.73
N VAL A 180 -0.05 4.32 -23.34
CA VAL A 180 0.57 4.31 -22.01
C VAL A 180 -0.47 4.52 -20.91
N SER A 181 -1.42 5.45 -21.12
CA SER A 181 -2.51 5.67 -20.15
C SER A 181 -3.40 4.45 -20.02
N GLY A 182 -3.76 3.78 -21.12
CA GLY A 182 -4.57 2.56 -21.10
C GLY A 182 -3.90 1.42 -20.33
N VAL A 183 -2.59 1.21 -20.54
CA VAL A 183 -1.83 0.18 -19.80
C VAL A 183 -1.73 0.53 -18.31
N ASN A 184 -1.53 1.80 -17.96
CA ASN A 184 -1.52 2.23 -16.56
C ASN A 184 -2.86 1.96 -15.88
N ILE A 185 -3.98 2.29 -16.53
CA ILE A 185 -5.33 2.01 -16.03
C ILE A 185 -5.53 0.51 -15.79
N ALA A 186 -5.17 -0.31 -16.77
CA ALA A 186 -5.30 -1.77 -16.65
C ALA A 186 -4.47 -2.32 -15.48
N THR A 187 -3.26 -1.76 -15.27
CA THR A 187 -2.38 -2.14 -14.17
C THR A 187 -2.98 -1.73 -12.82
N ASP A 188 -3.56 -0.54 -12.71
CA ASP A 188 -4.20 -0.05 -11.48
C ASP A 188 -5.41 -0.86 -11.07
N TRP A 189 -6.28 -1.19 -12.04
CA TRP A 189 -7.39 -2.11 -11.82
C TRP A 189 -6.90 -3.47 -11.34
N SER A 190 -5.86 -3.99 -11.97
CA SER A 190 -5.29 -5.30 -11.62
C SER A 190 -4.78 -5.30 -10.18
N VAL A 191 -4.05 -4.25 -9.77
CA VAL A 191 -3.51 -4.11 -8.40
C VAL A 191 -4.63 -3.90 -7.37
N ALA A 192 -5.68 -3.15 -7.72
CA ALA A 192 -6.82 -2.90 -6.84
C ALA A 192 -7.67 -4.15 -6.58
N ILE A 193 -7.87 -4.97 -7.62
CA ILE A 193 -8.74 -6.15 -7.55
C ILE A 193 -8.01 -7.36 -6.92
N LEU A 194 -6.70 -7.50 -7.17
CA LEU A 194 -5.91 -8.63 -6.66
C LEU A 194 -6.04 -8.94 -5.15
N PRO A 195 -6.00 -7.96 -4.22
CA PRO A 195 -6.17 -8.26 -2.79
C PRO A 195 -7.48 -8.98 -2.50
N VAL A 196 -8.53 -8.70 -3.25
CA VAL A 196 -9.86 -9.30 -3.04
C VAL A 196 -9.83 -10.77 -3.39
N PHE A 197 -9.25 -11.11 -4.55
CA PHE A 197 -9.14 -12.50 -4.99
C PHE A 197 -8.22 -13.31 -4.08
N ILE A 198 -7.07 -12.73 -3.67
CA ILE A 198 -6.15 -13.38 -2.74
C ILE A 198 -6.83 -13.65 -1.39
N LEU A 199 -7.71 -12.76 -0.94
CA LEU A 199 -8.36 -12.84 0.37
C LEU A 199 -9.70 -13.59 0.37
N TRP A 200 -10.32 -13.83 -0.79
CA TRP A 200 -11.64 -14.46 -0.89
C TRP A 200 -11.66 -15.89 -0.34
N ASN A 201 -10.57 -16.63 -0.55
CA ASN A 201 -10.49 -18.04 -0.17
C ASN A 201 -9.90 -18.27 1.23
N VAL A 202 -9.56 -17.20 1.96
CA VAL A 202 -9.03 -17.30 3.32
C VAL A 202 -10.15 -16.95 4.30
N GLN A 203 -10.47 -17.87 5.22
CA GLN A 203 -11.48 -17.66 6.26
C GLN A 203 -11.12 -16.47 7.17
N MET A 204 -11.51 -15.26 6.76
CA MET A 204 -11.07 -14.03 7.39
C MET A 204 -12.18 -13.40 8.23
N ARG A 205 -11.83 -13.00 9.46
CA ARG A 205 -12.71 -12.24 10.38
C ARG A 205 -13.24 -10.97 9.68
N ARG A 206 -14.50 -10.59 9.97
CA ARG A 206 -15.26 -9.44 9.41
C ARG A 206 -14.43 -8.14 9.24
N ALA A 207 -13.46 -7.89 10.11
CA ALA A 207 -12.57 -6.74 10.03
C ALA A 207 -11.69 -6.70 8.75
N LEU A 208 -11.25 -7.85 8.21
CA LEU A 208 -10.47 -7.84 6.96
C LEU A 208 -11.36 -7.67 5.73
N LYS A 209 -12.60 -8.17 5.79
CA LYS A 209 -13.61 -7.94 4.75
C LYS A 209 -13.89 -6.43 4.56
N ARG A 210 -13.95 -5.67 5.67
CA ARG A 210 -14.08 -4.20 5.62
C ARG A 210 -12.87 -3.50 4.99
N MET A 211 -11.65 -3.93 5.34
CA MET A 211 -10.42 -3.33 4.79
C MET A 211 -10.27 -3.63 3.28
N ALA A 212 -10.56 -4.86 2.87
CA ALA A 212 -10.58 -5.23 1.45
C ALA A 212 -11.63 -4.41 0.68
N GLY A 213 -12.82 -4.20 1.27
CA GLY A 213 -13.85 -3.32 0.70
C GLY A 213 -13.41 -1.86 0.57
N PHE A 214 -12.65 -1.34 1.55
CA PHE A 214 -12.14 0.02 1.47
C PHE A 214 -11.00 0.17 0.44
N VAL A 215 -10.07 -0.79 0.36
CA VAL A 215 -9.04 -0.84 -0.70
C VAL A 215 -9.69 -0.92 -2.09
N LEU A 216 -10.71 -1.76 -2.24
CA LEU A 216 -11.52 -1.81 -3.46
C LEU A 216 -12.17 -0.46 -3.77
N GLY A 217 -12.77 0.19 -2.78
CA GLY A 217 -13.37 1.50 -2.92
C GLY A 217 -12.37 2.54 -3.41
N LEU A 218 -11.16 2.56 -2.84
CA LEU A 218 -10.08 3.43 -3.31
C LEU A 218 -9.64 3.10 -4.74
N GLY A 219 -9.58 1.81 -5.10
CA GLY A 219 -9.29 1.39 -6.47
C GLY A 219 -10.35 1.83 -7.47
N VAL A 220 -11.63 1.77 -7.10
CA VAL A 220 -12.74 2.27 -7.92
C VAL A 220 -12.67 3.79 -8.06
N LEU A 221 -12.36 4.51 -6.98
CA LEU A 221 -12.15 5.97 -7.05
C LEU A 221 -10.96 6.33 -7.96
N ALA A 222 -9.85 5.60 -7.89
CA ALA A 222 -8.72 5.77 -8.78
C ALA A 222 -9.08 5.47 -10.26
N SER A 223 -9.96 4.48 -10.46
CA SER A 223 -10.49 4.12 -11.79
C SER A 223 -11.38 5.21 -12.38
N VAL A 224 -12.25 5.80 -11.55
CA VAL A 224 -13.09 6.93 -11.93
C VAL A 224 -12.23 8.15 -12.23
N ALA A 225 -11.19 8.41 -11.42
CA ALA A 225 -10.22 9.48 -11.66
C ALA A 225 -9.55 9.36 -13.04
N THR A 226 -9.16 8.15 -13.43
CA THR A 226 -8.53 7.90 -14.74
C THR A 226 -9.50 7.97 -15.91
N ILE A 227 -10.76 7.54 -15.73
CA ILE A 227 -11.82 7.72 -16.74
C ILE A 227 -12.12 9.20 -16.94
N ILE A 228 -12.18 9.98 -15.86
CA ILE A 228 -12.34 11.44 -15.93
C ILE A 228 -11.16 12.07 -16.67
N ARG A 229 -9.94 11.53 -16.52
CA ARG A 229 -8.71 12.02 -17.19
C ARG A 229 -8.68 11.80 -18.70
N MET A 230 -9.30 10.74 -19.21
CA MET A 230 -9.31 10.37 -20.64
C MET A 230 -9.74 11.51 -21.59
N PRO A 231 -10.88 12.19 -21.40
CA PRO A 231 -11.31 13.29 -22.28
C PRO A 231 -10.36 14.49 -22.20
N TYR A 232 -9.78 14.80 -21.03
CA TYR A 232 -8.81 15.90 -20.90
C TYR A 232 -7.45 15.58 -21.51
N SER A 233 -7.14 14.33 -21.88
CA SER A 233 -5.94 14.07 -22.70
C SER A 233 -6.02 14.76 -24.07
N SER A 234 -7.23 14.98 -24.59
CA SER A 234 -7.45 15.83 -25.77
C SER A 234 -7.27 17.34 -25.50
N ALA A 235 -7.24 17.76 -24.23
CA ALA A 235 -6.93 19.14 -23.85
C ALA A 235 -5.44 19.50 -24.05
N TYR A 236 -4.54 18.50 -24.16
CA TYR A 236 -3.18 18.74 -24.70
C TYR A 236 -3.22 19.20 -26.17
N SER A 237 -4.36 19.03 -26.86
CA SER A 237 -4.59 19.47 -28.24
C SER A 237 -5.50 20.70 -28.33
N ALA A 238 -6.05 21.18 -27.21
CA ALA A 238 -6.83 22.40 -27.21
C ALA A 238 -5.89 23.60 -27.45
N THR A 239 -6.25 24.48 -28.38
CA THR A 239 -5.45 25.68 -28.68
C THR A 239 -5.70 26.81 -27.68
N THR A 240 -6.64 26.61 -26.75
CA THR A 240 -7.08 27.59 -25.76
C THR A 240 -7.26 26.92 -24.40
N ASN A 241 -6.79 27.55 -23.33
CA ASN A 241 -6.93 27.12 -21.92
C ASN A 241 -6.20 25.82 -21.55
N VAL A 242 -5.02 25.58 -22.15
CA VAL A 242 -4.23 24.36 -21.90
C VAL A 242 -3.84 24.24 -20.42
N LEU A 243 -3.38 25.33 -19.80
CA LEU A 243 -2.97 25.33 -18.40
C LEU A 243 -4.14 25.11 -17.43
N HIS A 244 -5.33 25.59 -17.80
CA HIS A 244 -6.53 25.39 -17.02
C HIS A 244 -6.98 23.92 -17.05
N ASP A 245 -7.07 23.33 -18.23
CA ASP A 245 -7.58 21.96 -18.40
C ASP A 245 -6.59 20.91 -17.88
N VAL A 246 -5.28 21.14 -18.07
CA VAL A 246 -4.24 20.32 -17.44
C VAL A 246 -4.28 20.44 -15.92
N GLY A 247 -4.73 21.56 -15.36
CA GLY A 247 -4.95 21.71 -13.92
C GLY A 247 -5.90 20.66 -13.34
N ASN A 248 -6.99 20.33 -14.04
CA ASN A 248 -7.92 19.28 -13.59
C ASN A 248 -7.26 17.89 -13.61
N ILE A 249 -6.44 17.61 -14.63
CA ILE A 249 -5.64 16.38 -14.70
C ILE A 249 -4.71 16.28 -13.48
N ILE A 250 -4.01 17.36 -13.16
CA ILE A 250 -3.08 17.44 -12.03
C ILE A 250 -3.80 17.13 -10.71
N LEU A 251 -4.97 17.73 -10.48
CA LEU A 251 -5.78 17.48 -9.28
C LEU A 251 -6.03 15.98 -9.07
N TRP A 252 -6.48 15.29 -10.11
CA TRP A 252 -6.78 13.86 -10.03
C TRP A 252 -5.54 13.00 -9.81
N THR A 253 -4.40 13.35 -10.41
CA THR A 253 -3.15 12.60 -10.18
C THR A 253 -2.61 12.75 -8.75
N VAL A 254 -2.77 13.92 -8.13
CA VAL A 254 -2.39 14.13 -6.73
C VAL A 254 -3.21 13.23 -5.83
N VAL A 255 -4.53 13.25 -6.02
CA VAL A 255 -5.46 12.38 -5.29
C VAL A 255 -5.12 10.89 -5.51
N GLU A 256 -4.81 10.49 -6.74
CA GLU A 256 -4.44 9.11 -7.07
C GLU A 256 -3.17 8.65 -6.34
N CYS A 257 -2.09 9.43 -6.39
CA CYS A 257 -0.83 9.08 -5.74
C CYS A 257 -0.96 9.03 -4.22
N ASP A 258 -1.59 10.04 -3.61
CA ASP A 258 -1.77 10.10 -2.16
C ASP A 258 -2.71 8.99 -1.66
N LEU A 259 -3.83 8.73 -2.36
CA LEU A 259 -4.69 7.58 -2.04
C LEU A 259 -3.96 6.25 -2.20
N GLY A 260 -3.08 6.12 -3.19
CA GLY A 260 -2.23 4.94 -3.37
C GLY A 260 -1.33 4.68 -2.15
N ILE A 261 -0.67 5.72 -1.62
CA ILE A 261 0.19 5.62 -0.43
C ILE A 261 -0.63 5.25 0.81
N ILE A 262 -1.78 5.91 1.01
CA ILE A 262 -2.70 5.61 2.11
C ILE A 262 -3.19 4.17 2.01
N ALA A 263 -3.62 3.75 0.82
CA ALA A 263 -4.13 2.41 0.54
C ALA A 263 -3.07 1.34 0.82
N GLY A 264 -1.86 1.54 0.31
CA GLY A 264 -0.74 0.63 0.53
C GLY A 264 -0.32 0.51 1.99
N SER A 265 -0.61 1.52 2.82
CA SER A 265 -0.24 1.58 4.24
C SER A 265 -1.30 1.02 5.19
N MET A 266 -2.54 0.89 4.73
CA MET A 266 -3.65 0.35 5.53
C MET A 266 -3.43 -1.04 6.16
N PRO A 267 -2.80 -2.04 5.48
CA PRO A 267 -2.58 -3.35 6.09
C PRO A 267 -1.81 -3.28 7.41
N MET A 268 -0.96 -2.26 7.59
CA MET A 268 -0.17 -2.05 8.81
C MET A 268 -0.97 -1.34 9.88
N LEU A 269 -1.73 -0.31 9.49
CA LEU A 269 -2.59 0.44 10.40
C LEU A 269 -3.61 -0.46 11.12
N ARG A 270 -4.08 -1.53 10.47
CA ARG A 270 -4.97 -2.52 11.09
C ARG A 270 -4.39 -3.13 12.38
N LYS A 271 -3.07 -3.41 12.41
CA LYS A 271 -2.44 -3.98 13.61
C LYS A 271 -2.54 -3.01 14.80
N LEU A 272 -2.38 -1.72 14.53
CA LEU A 272 -2.49 -0.67 15.54
C LEU A 272 -3.92 -0.52 16.05
N PHE A 273 -4.92 -0.41 15.17
CA PHE A 273 -6.32 -0.29 15.58
C PHE A 273 -6.79 -1.50 16.41
N LYS A 274 -6.29 -2.70 16.12
CA LYS A 274 -6.58 -3.88 16.94
C LYS A 274 -5.91 -3.82 18.32
N SER A 275 -4.70 -3.26 18.42
CA SER A 275 -4.03 -3.06 19.71
C SER A 275 -4.77 -2.03 20.55
N LEU A 276 -5.04 -0.85 19.98
CA LEU A 276 -5.73 0.25 20.67
C LEU A 276 -7.15 -0.11 21.10
N ALA A 277 -7.90 -0.86 20.27
CA ALA A 277 -9.24 -1.33 20.65
C ALA A 277 -9.23 -2.39 21.76
N ARG A 278 -8.10 -3.08 21.97
CA ARG A 278 -7.93 -4.03 23.07
C ARG A 278 -7.53 -3.32 24.36
N ASP A 279 -6.80 -2.21 24.25
CA ASP A 279 -6.40 -1.38 25.40
C ASP A 279 -7.55 -0.49 25.90
N GLY A 280 -8.44 -0.05 25.00
CA GLY A 280 -9.65 0.71 25.33
C GLY A 280 -10.82 -0.10 25.91
N SER A 281 -10.75 -1.43 25.91
CA SER A 281 -11.72 -2.30 26.60
C SER A 281 -11.22 -2.66 28.01
N SER A 282 -10.89 -1.66 28.80
CA SER A 282 -10.67 -1.78 30.25
C SER A 282 -11.94 -1.30 30.97
N HIS A 283 -12.97 -2.16 30.98
CA HIS A 283 -14.04 -2.05 31.98
C HIS A 283 -13.48 -2.56 33.32
N PRO A 284 -13.41 -1.76 34.39
CA PRO A 284 -13.14 -2.27 35.72
C PRO A 284 -14.46 -2.84 36.27
N GLY A 285 -14.66 -4.15 36.10
CA GLY A 285 -15.85 -4.83 36.59
C GLY A 285 -15.59 -6.32 36.81
N GLY A 286 -15.01 -6.64 37.97
CA GLY A 286 -15.16 -7.90 38.72
C GLY A 286 -15.02 -9.26 38.02
N SER A 287 -13.92 -9.96 38.34
CA SER A 287 -13.78 -11.43 38.52
C SER A 287 -14.42 -12.35 37.48
N THR A 288 -13.67 -13.20 36.78
CA THR A 288 -12.91 -14.30 37.39
C THR A 288 -11.79 -14.73 36.45
N ASP A 289 -10.61 -15.00 37.03
CA ASP A 289 -9.45 -15.63 36.45
C ASP A 289 -9.77 -16.71 35.40
N LEU A 290 -9.10 -16.61 34.25
CA LEU A 290 -8.47 -17.79 33.68
C LEU A 290 -7.11 -17.38 33.12
N ASN A 291 -6.11 -17.46 34.00
CA ASN A 291 -4.70 -17.49 33.66
C ASN A 291 -4.46 -18.64 32.65
N LEU A 292 -4.25 -18.29 31.39
CA LEU A 292 -3.70 -19.22 30.41
C LEU A 292 -2.19 -19.35 30.68
N VAL A 293 -1.84 -20.23 31.62
CA VAL A 293 -0.45 -20.63 31.84
C VAL A 293 0.02 -21.38 30.60
N THR A 294 0.94 -20.77 29.86
CA THR A 294 1.70 -21.45 28.80
C THR A 294 2.59 -22.48 29.49
N ILE A 295 2.22 -23.76 29.43
CA ILE A 295 3.07 -24.87 29.85
C ILE A 295 4.25 -24.93 28.86
N GLY A 296 5.42 -24.46 29.30
CA GLY A 296 6.62 -24.50 28.46
C GLY A 296 7.79 -23.61 28.88
N GLN A 297 8.15 -23.56 30.16
CA GLN A 297 9.52 -23.21 30.56
C GLN A 297 9.94 -24.01 31.78
N ILE A 298 10.67 -25.12 31.54
CA ILE A 298 11.40 -25.83 32.58
C ILE A 298 12.68 -25.03 32.84
N LYS A 299 12.70 -24.26 33.92
CA LYS A 299 13.93 -23.69 34.49
C LYS A 299 14.59 -24.80 35.30
N GLY A 300 15.76 -25.23 34.85
CA GLY A 300 16.47 -26.40 35.38
C GLY A 300 16.82 -26.29 36.87
N ARG A 301 16.66 -27.43 37.55
CA ARG A 301 17.48 -27.85 38.69
C ARG A 301 17.56 -29.38 38.66
N HIS A 302 18.77 -29.89 38.80
CA HIS A 302 19.21 -31.29 38.69
C HIS A 302 18.23 -32.32 39.29
N HIS A 303 17.82 -33.31 38.48
CA HIS A 303 17.57 -34.72 38.89
C HIS A 303 17.55 -35.63 37.64
N PRO A 304 17.92 -36.92 37.74
CA PRO A 304 18.14 -37.79 36.58
C PRO A 304 16.81 -38.23 35.94
N ILE A 305 16.83 -38.34 34.61
CA ILE A 305 15.68 -38.68 33.77
C ILE A 305 15.45 -40.20 33.82
N HIS A 306 14.24 -40.62 34.22
CA HIS A 306 13.71 -41.94 33.85
C HIS A 306 12.69 -41.78 32.72
N GLU A 307 12.85 -42.59 31.68
CA GLU A 307 12.02 -42.62 30.48
C GLU A 307 10.67 -43.29 30.81
N GLY A 308 9.60 -42.50 30.93
CA GLY A 308 8.24 -42.99 31.14
C GLY A 308 7.39 -42.73 29.89
N ALA A 309 6.99 -43.78 29.18
CA ALA A 309 6.07 -43.66 28.05
C ALA A 309 4.65 -43.33 28.53
N VAL A 310 4.13 -42.17 28.16
CA VAL A 310 2.74 -41.77 28.46
C VAL A 310 1.83 -42.30 27.34
N LYS A 311 1.00 -43.30 27.65
CA LYS A 311 -0.02 -43.82 26.74
C LYS A 311 -1.36 -43.12 27.02
N VAL A 312 -1.92 -42.44 26.01
CA VAL A 312 -3.24 -41.80 26.09
C VAL A 312 -4.23 -42.67 25.32
N THR A 313 -5.23 -43.21 26.00
CA THR A 313 -6.31 -43.98 25.36
C THR A 313 -7.59 -43.14 25.35
N ILE A 314 -8.19 -42.98 24.17
CA ILE A 314 -9.46 -42.28 23.98
C ILE A 314 -10.55 -43.35 23.85
N ALA A 315 -11.46 -43.42 24.83
CA ALA A 315 -12.66 -44.23 24.71
C ALA A 315 -13.84 -43.33 24.34
N ALA A 316 -14.51 -43.65 23.23
CA ALA A 316 -15.81 -43.08 22.90
C ALA A 316 -16.87 -43.84 23.72
N GLY A 317 -17.70 -43.12 24.47
CA GLY A 317 -18.80 -43.73 25.24
C GLY A 317 -19.85 -44.32 24.29
N ASP A 318 -20.20 -45.59 24.51
CA ASP A 318 -21.35 -46.27 23.90
C ASP A 318 -22.48 -46.27 24.94
N ASP A 319 -23.54 -45.51 24.71
CA ASP A 319 -24.67 -45.42 25.63
C ASP A 319 -25.87 -46.20 25.05
N ARG A 320 -26.17 -47.35 25.65
CA ARG A 320 -27.46 -48.04 25.52
C ARG A 320 -28.49 -47.43 26.48
N ASP A 321 -29.46 -46.75 25.88
CA ASP A 321 -30.88 -46.63 26.23
C ASP A 321 -31.32 -46.23 27.66
N SER A 322 -31.94 -45.05 27.79
CA SER A 322 -33.38 -44.92 28.14
C SER A 322 -33.77 -43.48 28.55
N GLY A 323 -34.77 -42.94 27.84
CA GLY A 323 -35.87 -42.12 28.41
C GLY A 323 -35.64 -40.65 28.80
N ARG A 324 -36.26 -39.76 27.99
CA ARG A 324 -36.70 -38.36 28.28
C ARG A 324 -35.72 -37.23 27.98
N ASP A 325 -35.91 -36.66 26.79
CA ASP A 325 -36.20 -35.25 26.47
C ASP A 325 -35.58 -34.19 27.40
N ASP A 326 -34.36 -33.76 27.07
CA ASP A 326 -33.96 -32.35 26.93
C ASP A 326 -32.61 -32.27 26.20
N GLU A 327 -32.68 -31.94 24.91
CA GLU A 327 -31.57 -31.91 23.94
C GLU A 327 -30.78 -30.59 24.06
N SER A 328 -29.77 -30.50 24.95
CA SER A 328 -28.71 -29.47 24.80
C SER A 328 -27.40 -29.69 25.58
N THR A 329 -27.06 -30.94 25.93
CA THR A 329 -25.72 -31.23 26.49
C THR A 329 -25.13 -32.49 25.89
N ARG A 330 -24.87 -32.50 24.57
CA ARG A 330 -24.11 -33.57 23.91
C ARG A 330 -22.65 -33.15 23.72
N GLN A 331 -21.74 -33.98 24.24
CA GLN A 331 -20.27 -33.95 24.16
C GLN A 331 -19.51 -33.21 25.29
N MET A 332 -19.56 -33.76 26.51
CA MET A 332 -18.43 -33.62 27.43
C MET A 332 -17.43 -34.76 27.18
N ILE A 333 -16.26 -34.43 26.64
CA ILE A 333 -15.12 -35.37 26.56
C ILE A 333 -14.54 -35.51 27.96
N ARG A 334 -14.78 -36.64 28.62
CA ARG A 334 -14.20 -36.94 29.93
C ARG A 334 -12.81 -37.58 29.71
N VAL A 335 -11.75 -36.81 29.97
CA VAL A 335 -10.37 -37.33 29.91
C VAL A 335 -9.98 -37.80 31.31
N THR A 336 -9.99 -39.11 31.52
CA THR A 336 -9.46 -39.71 32.75
C THR A 336 -7.99 -40.04 32.53
N LYS A 337 -7.10 -39.51 33.38
CA LYS A 337 -5.66 -39.77 33.33
C LYS A 337 -5.30 -40.73 34.46
N THR A 338 -5.03 -41.99 34.14
CA THR A 338 -4.44 -42.96 35.08
C THR A 338 -2.93 -42.96 34.91
N VAL A 339 -2.20 -42.92 36.03
CA VAL A 339 -0.74 -42.98 36.08
C VAL A 339 -0.38 -44.29 36.78
N ASP A 340 0.05 -45.29 36.01
CA ASP A 340 0.59 -46.52 36.57
C ASP A 340 2.10 -46.36 36.76
N GLN A 341 2.54 -46.42 38.03
CA GLN A 341 3.95 -46.38 38.39
C GLN A 341 4.41 -47.82 38.68
N VAL A 342 5.19 -48.41 37.77
CA VAL A 342 5.84 -49.71 38.01
C VAL A 342 7.18 -49.45 38.69
N SER A 343 7.32 -49.90 39.94
CA SER A 343 8.60 -49.92 40.65
C SER A 343 9.27 -51.27 40.39
N MET A 344 10.49 -51.28 39.83
CA MET A 344 11.35 -52.46 39.79
C MET A 344 12.42 -52.33 40.89
N GLU A 345 12.34 -53.18 41.91
CA GLU A 345 13.43 -53.42 42.85
C GLU A 345 14.49 -54.31 42.20
N GLY A 346 15.74 -53.82 42.17
CA GLY A 346 16.91 -54.58 41.74
C GLY A 346 18.18 -54.03 42.37
N ALA A 347 18.58 -54.57 43.52
CA ALA A 347 19.86 -54.28 44.15
C ALA A 347 20.88 -55.37 43.78
N GLY A 348 21.79 -55.05 42.85
CA GLY A 348 23.02 -55.82 42.60
C GLY A 348 24.17 -55.27 43.44
N GLY A 349 24.76 -56.12 44.29
CA GLY A 349 25.90 -55.79 45.15
C GLY A 349 27.21 -55.65 44.37
N TYR A 350 27.94 -54.58 44.69
CA TYR A 350 29.20 -54.16 44.06
C TYR A 350 30.41 -54.81 44.78
N LYS A 351 31.35 -55.37 44.01
CA LYS A 351 32.64 -55.90 44.48
C LYS A 351 33.72 -54.85 44.17
N GLY A 352 34.36 -54.29 45.20
CA GLY A 352 35.47 -53.34 45.06
C GLY A 352 36.75 -53.93 45.63
N ASP A 353 37.83 -53.86 44.84
CA ASP A 353 39.20 -54.24 45.20
C ASP A 353 40.17 -53.11 44.81
N LYS A 354 41.35 -53.10 45.45
CA LYS A 354 42.54 -52.21 45.44
C LYS A 354 42.59 -51.22 46.62
N GLY A 355 43.63 -51.16 47.45
CA GLY A 355 44.91 -51.88 47.51
C GLY A 355 45.96 -51.03 48.25
N VAL A 356 46.79 -51.72 49.06
CA VAL A 356 48.08 -51.35 49.70
C VAL A 356 48.08 -50.25 50.76
#